data_AF-A0A5J4NV38-F1
#
_entry.id   AF-A0A5J4NV38-F1
#
_cell.length_a   1.000
_cell.length_b   1.000
_cell.length_c   1.000
_cell.angle_alpha   90.00
_cell.angle_beta   90.00
_cell.angle_gamma   90.00
#
_symmetry.space_group_name_H-M   'P 1'
#
loop_
_entity.id
_entity.type
_entity.pdbx_description
1 polymer ?
#
loop_
_entity_poly.entity_id
_entity_poly.type
_entity_poly.pdbx_seq_one_letter_code
_entity_poly.pdbx_strand_id
1 'polypeptide(L)'
;MGPYILSFLSEEAAKVFRTTGVRPTAPAPVIWETLRQLFEKPELPAVYREKFSSHRQKPEESVGSVLRDLRELASKTFKHLAPVDCERNICERFCMGLRNWDLRNKFILKPPENLSVALTKAAGCEALEQLDEKRAAEDSICLAFCQHSLTPEPLPRRNQPAIPSYISSRYWSLVFLDTLATSSQANEAPDRSSKSGALACRERYRNADGIISIR
;
A
#
# COMPACT_ATOMS: atom_id res chain seq x y z
N MET A 1 -37.78 10.14 -26.06
CA MET A 1 -36.45 9.53 -25.88
C MET A 1 -36.39 8.03 -26.14
N GLY A 2 -37.44 7.23 -25.88
CA GLY A 2 -37.43 5.76 -26.08
C GLY A 2 -36.97 5.23 -27.45
N PRO A 3 -37.45 5.78 -28.58
CA PRO A 3 -37.08 5.28 -29.92
C PRO A 3 -35.61 5.46 -30.29
N TYR A 4 -34.98 6.52 -29.76
CA TYR A 4 -33.58 6.85 -30.05
C TYR A 4 -32.59 5.91 -29.35
N ILE A 5 -33.01 5.20 -28.30
CA ILE A 5 -32.12 4.26 -27.59
C ILE A 5 -31.86 3.02 -28.46
N LEU A 6 -32.86 2.58 -29.22
CA LEU A 6 -32.75 1.39 -30.05
C LEU A 6 -31.88 1.59 -31.29
N SER A 7 -31.68 2.83 -31.75
CA SER A 7 -30.76 3.11 -32.87
C SER A 7 -29.29 2.95 -32.50
N PHE A 8 -28.95 2.83 -31.21
CA PHE A 8 -27.59 2.52 -30.75
C PHE A 8 -27.29 1.02 -30.70
N LEU A 9 -28.30 0.17 -30.88
CA LEU A 9 -28.11 -1.28 -30.89
C LEU A 9 -27.62 -1.74 -32.28
N SER A 10 -26.73 -2.73 -32.31
CA SER A 10 -26.47 -3.47 -33.55
C SER A 10 -27.73 -4.19 -34.03
N GLU A 11 -27.79 -4.58 -35.30
CA GLU A 11 -28.96 -5.26 -35.87
C GLU A 11 -29.30 -6.56 -35.10
N GLU A 12 -28.28 -7.26 -34.63
CA GLU A 12 -28.32 -8.48 -33.84
C GLU A 12 -28.88 -8.19 -32.45
N ALA A 13 -28.40 -7.13 -31.79
CA ALA A 13 -28.91 -6.71 -30.49
C ALA A 13 -30.36 -6.20 -30.59
N ALA A 14 -30.70 -5.47 -31.64
CA ALA A 14 -32.05 -5.01 -31.92
C ALA A 14 -32.98 -6.19 -32.23
N LYS A 15 -32.52 -7.22 -32.94
CA LYS A 15 -33.26 -8.46 -33.18
C LYS A 15 -33.56 -9.16 -31.87
N VAL A 16 -32.57 -9.34 -30.98
CA VAL A 16 -32.78 -9.92 -29.65
C VAL A 16 -33.77 -9.09 -28.83
N PHE A 17 -33.63 -7.75 -28.81
CA PHE A 17 -34.59 -6.88 -28.12
C PHE A 17 -36.02 -7.04 -28.64
N ARG A 18 -36.22 -7.09 -29.96
CA ARG A 18 -37.55 -7.27 -30.57
C ARG A 18 -38.24 -8.58 -30.16
N THR A 19 -37.47 -9.64 -29.84
CA THR A 19 -38.06 -10.90 -29.35
C THR A 19 -38.72 -10.80 -27.98
N THR A 20 -38.39 -9.77 -27.19
CA THR A 20 -39.02 -9.55 -25.87
C THR A 20 -40.45 -9.04 -25.95
N GLY A 21 -40.92 -8.61 -27.13
CA GLY A 21 -42.26 -8.05 -27.31
C GLY A 21 -42.44 -6.63 -26.77
N VAL A 22 -41.41 -6.02 -26.18
CA VAL A 22 -41.45 -4.63 -25.72
C VAL A 22 -41.48 -3.68 -26.91
N ARG A 23 -42.49 -2.82 -26.95
CA ARG A 23 -42.65 -1.86 -28.04
C ARG A 23 -41.52 -0.81 -28.00
N PRO A 24 -40.92 -0.43 -29.13
CA PRO A 24 -39.97 0.68 -29.24
C PRO A 24 -40.45 2.03 -28.70
N THR A 25 -41.76 2.21 -28.61
CA THR A 25 -42.42 3.41 -28.09
C THR A 25 -42.70 3.33 -26.58
N ALA A 26 -42.26 2.25 -25.91
CA ALA A 26 -42.41 2.12 -24.46
C ALA A 26 -41.63 3.23 -23.72
N PRO A 27 -42.01 3.52 -22.46
CA PRO A 27 -41.27 4.45 -21.64
C PRO A 27 -39.80 4.04 -21.52
N ALA A 28 -38.89 5.02 -21.54
CA ALA A 28 -37.44 4.77 -21.48
C ALA A 28 -37.02 3.87 -20.30
N PRO A 29 -37.58 3.98 -19.07
CA PRO A 29 -37.23 3.07 -17.98
C PRO A 29 -37.52 1.59 -18.29
N VAL A 30 -38.62 1.32 -19.00
CA VAL A 30 -39.01 -0.04 -19.39
C VAL A 30 -38.02 -0.58 -20.42
N ILE A 31 -37.69 0.22 -21.45
CA ILE A 31 -36.71 -0.17 -22.48
C ILE A 31 -35.34 -0.44 -21.83
N TRP A 32 -34.88 0.43 -20.93
CA TRP A 32 -33.60 0.26 -20.24
C TRP A 32 -33.56 -0.98 -19.36
N GLU A 33 -34.62 -1.27 -18.61
CA GLU A 33 -34.70 -2.47 -17.78
C GLU A 33 -34.71 -3.74 -18.63
N THR A 34 -35.43 -3.75 -19.75
CA THR A 34 -35.41 -4.89 -20.70
C THR A 34 -34.03 -5.08 -21.32
N LEU A 35 -33.36 -4.01 -21.74
CA LEU A 35 -31.99 -4.10 -22.26
C LEU A 35 -31.02 -4.63 -21.19
N ARG A 36 -31.17 -4.16 -19.95
CA ARG A 36 -30.40 -4.66 -18.82
C ARG A 36 -30.61 -6.17 -18.64
N GLN A 37 -31.84 -6.66 -18.64
CA GLN A 37 -32.12 -8.09 -18.48
C GLN A 37 -31.60 -8.97 -19.63
N LEU A 38 -31.55 -8.43 -20.85
CA LEU A 38 -31.06 -9.16 -22.03
C LEU A 38 -29.53 -9.25 -22.09
N PHE A 39 -28.85 -8.16 -21.73
CA PHE A 39 -27.42 -8.00 -21.99
C PHE A 39 -26.57 -7.97 -20.73
N GLU A 40 -27.12 -7.52 -19.60
CA GLU A 40 -26.49 -7.77 -18.30
C GLU A 40 -26.70 -9.25 -18.00
N LYS A 41 -25.60 -9.99 -17.81
CA LYS A 41 -25.65 -11.32 -17.23
C LYS A 41 -25.56 -11.12 -15.72
N PRO A 42 -26.68 -11.02 -14.98
CA PRO A 42 -26.60 -10.89 -13.54
C PRO A 42 -25.94 -12.15 -13.00
N GLU A 43 -24.80 -12.00 -12.32
CA GLU A 43 -24.20 -13.13 -11.64
C GLU A 43 -25.14 -13.55 -10.50
N LEU A 44 -25.13 -14.84 -10.19
CA LEU A 44 -25.94 -15.35 -9.08
C LEU A 44 -25.50 -14.66 -7.77
N PRO A 45 -26.42 -14.35 -6.84
CA PRO A 45 -26.06 -13.75 -5.55
C PRO A 45 -24.95 -14.50 -4.80
N ALA A 46 -24.87 -15.83 -4.98
CA ALA A 46 -23.80 -16.66 -4.44
C ALA A 46 -22.42 -16.27 -4.96
N VAL A 47 -22.29 -15.92 -6.24
CA VAL A 47 -21.03 -15.49 -6.87
C VAL A 47 -20.57 -14.17 -6.27
N TYR A 48 -21.47 -13.21 -6.09
CA TYR A 48 -21.12 -11.94 -5.43
C TYR A 48 -20.70 -12.14 -3.98
N ARG A 49 -21.38 -13.03 -3.26
CA ARG A 49 -21.00 -13.39 -1.89
C ARG A 49 -19.61 -14.02 -1.81
N GLU A 50 -19.30 -14.93 -2.73
CA GLU A 50 -17.98 -15.54 -2.82
C GLU A 50 -16.91 -14.49 -3.13
N LYS A 51 -17.12 -13.66 -4.16
CA LYS A 51 -16.21 -12.56 -4.51
C LYS A 51 -15.99 -11.61 -3.33
N PHE A 52 -17.04 -11.25 -2.61
CA PHE A 52 -16.95 -10.43 -1.41
C PHE A 52 -16.08 -11.12 -0.34
N SER A 53 -16.36 -12.39 -0.04
CA SER A 53 -15.67 -13.18 1.00
C SER A 53 -14.19 -13.43 0.68
N SER A 54 -13.89 -13.59 -0.61
CA SER A 54 -12.55 -13.87 -1.12
C SER A 54 -11.75 -12.60 -1.42
N HIS A 55 -12.35 -11.42 -1.41
CA HIS A 55 -11.67 -10.17 -1.73
C HIS A 55 -10.49 -9.91 -0.77
N ARG A 56 -9.30 -9.72 -1.32
CA ARG A 56 -8.05 -9.38 -0.61
C ARG A 56 -7.38 -8.23 -1.35
N GLN A 57 -6.81 -7.30 -0.60
CA GLN A 57 -6.03 -6.19 -1.13
C GLN A 57 -4.81 -6.73 -1.89
N LYS A 58 -4.65 -6.28 -3.13
CA LYS A 58 -3.48 -6.59 -3.95
C LYS A 58 -2.30 -5.64 -3.65
N PRO A 59 -1.06 -5.99 -4.00
CA PRO A 59 0.10 -5.14 -3.74
C PRO A 59 -0.01 -3.73 -4.34
N GLU A 60 -0.60 -3.60 -5.53
CA GLU A 60 -0.71 -2.33 -6.25
C GLU A 60 -1.99 -1.55 -5.90
N GLU A 61 -2.84 -2.13 -5.05
CA GLU A 61 -4.16 -1.62 -4.77
C GLU A 61 -4.17 -0.82 -3.48
N SER A 62 -4.66 0.43 -3.56
CA SER A 62 -4.82 1.27 -2.37
C SER A 62 -5.94 0.77 -1.46
N VAL A 63 -5.84 1.05 -0.17
CA VAL A 63 -6.91 0.81 0.80
C VAL A 63 -8.25 1.46 0.36
N GLY A 64 -8.19 2.64 -0.27
CA GLY A 64 -9.38 3.35 -0.75
C GLY A 64 -10.10 2.62 -1.90
N SER A 65 -9.34 2.06 -2.84
CA SER A 65 -9.90 1.24 -3.94
C SER A 65 -10.51 -0.05 -3.42
N VAL A 66 -9.84 -0.75 -2.50
CA VAL A 66 -10.37 -1.96 -1.84
C VAL A 66 -11.73 -1.67 -1.22
N LEU A 67 -11.85 -0.56 -0.49
CA LEU A 67 -13.10 -0.18 0.16
C LEU A 67 -14.22 0.10 -0.84
N ARG A 68 -13.90 0.80 -1.93
CA ARG A 68 -14.87 1.08 -2.99
C ARG A 68 -15.38 -0.21 -3.62
N ASP A 69 -14.49 -1.13 -3.93
CA ASP A 69 -14.81 -2.40 -4.57
C ASP A 69 -15.62 -3.31 -3.61
N LEU A 70 -15.28 -3.32 -2.32
CA LEU A 70 -16.06 -4.00 -1.29
C LEU A 70 -17.49 -3.43 -1.14
N ARG A 71 -17.65 -2.11 -1.20
CA ARG A 71 -18.98 -1.46 -1.16
C ARG A 71 -19.81 -1.84 -2.38
N GLU A 72 -19.20 -1.89 -3.56
CA GLU A 72 -19.88 -2.34 -4.77
C GLU A 72 -20.34 -3.79 -4.63
N LEU A 73 -19.45 -4.70 -4.22
CA LEU A 73 -19.78 -6.11 -4.00
C LEU A 73 -20.85 -6.29 -2.91
N ALA A 74 -20.78 -5.51 -1.84
CA ALA A 74 -21.77 -5.52 -0.77
C ALA A 74 -23.15 -5.07 -1.26
N SER A 75 -23.23 -4.03 -2.10
CA SER A 75 -24.49 -3.56 -2.69
C SER A 75 -25.18 -4.63 -3.55
N LYS A 76 -24.39 -5.50 -4.20
CA LYS A 76 -24.89 -6.61 -5.01
C LYS A 76 -25.26 -7.83 -4.15
N THR A 77 -24.51 -8.08 -3.08
CA THR A 77 -24.65 -9.26 -2.20
C THR A 77 -25.76 -9.11 -1.15
N PHE A 78 -25.87 -7.93 -0.55
CA PHE A 78 -26.64 -7.68 0.67
C PHE A 78 -27.85 -6.76 0.45
N LYS A 79 -28.52 -6.89 -0.71
CA LYS A 79 -29.69 -6.06 -1.09
C LYS A 79 -30.84 -6.06 -0.06
N HIS A 80 -30.89 -7.06 0.82
CA HIS A 80 -31.93 -7.27 1.81
C HIS A 80 -31.51 -6.91 3.25
N LEU A 81 -30.24 -6.57 3.48
CA LEU A 81 -29.75 -6.24 4.82
C LEU A 81 -29.97 -4.76 5.12
N ALA A 82 -30.16 -4.46 6.41
CA ALA A 82 -30.15 -3.07 6.88
C ALA A 82 -28.77 -2.44 6.61
N PRO A 83 -28.69 -1.12 6.35
CA PRO A 83 -27.43 -0.44 6.07
C PRO A 83 -26.35 -0.67 7.14
N VAL A 84 -26.75 -0.72 8.42
CA VAL A 84 -25.86 -0.95 9.56
C VAL A 84 -25.22 -2.35 9.51
N ASP A 85 -26.02 -3.38 9.20
CA ASP A 85 -25.50 -4.75 9.09
C ASP A 85 -24.62 -4.90 7.85
N CYS A 86 -24.97 -4.24 6.74
CA CYS A 86 -24.14 -4.18 5.54
C CYS A 86 -22.78 -3.53 5.82
N GLU A 87 -22.77 -2.39 6.52
CA GLU A 87 -21.52 -1.70 6.90
C GLU A 87 -20.67 -2.55 7.84
N ARG A 88 -21.28 -3.27 8.79
CA ARG A 88 -20.56 -4.22 9.66
C ARG A 88 -19.86 -5.32 8.85
N ASN A 89 -20.57 -5.93 7.89
CA ASN A 89 -19.98 -6.94 7.00
C ASN A 89 -18.82 -6.36 6.16
N ILE A 90 -18.97 -5.14 5.64
CA ILE A 90 -17.91 -4.44 4.90
C ILE A 90 -16.70 -4.21 5.83
N CYS A 91 -16.92 -3.75 7.05
CA CYS A 91 -15.86 -3.49 8.02
C CYS A 91 -15.07 -4.76 8.38
N GLU A 92 -15.78 -5.85 8.68
CA GLU A 92 -15.16 -7.15 8.96
C GLU A 92 -14.33 -7.63 7.77
N ARG A 93 -14.93 -7.63 6.58
CA ARG A 93 -14.27 -8.08 5.35
C ARG A 93 -13.07 -7.21 4.99
N PHE A 94 -13.19 -5.90 5.17
CA PHE A 94 -12.11 -4.94 4.98
C PHE A 94 -10.92 -5.26 5.89
N CYS A 95 -11.13 -5.39 7.20
CA CYS A 95 -10.07 -5.71 8.17
C CYS A 95 -9.36 -7.04 7.86
N MET A 96 -10.11 -8.08 7.50
CA MET A 96 -9.55 -9.38 7.12
C MET A 96 -8.90 -9.38 5.73
N GLY A 97 -9.25 -8.41 4.89
CA GLY A 97 -8.82 -8.30 3.50
C GLY A 97 -7.52 -7.55 3.29
N LEU A 98 -7.01 -6.84 4.31
CA LEU A 98 -5.81 -6.02 4.17
C LEU A 98 -4.55 -6.84 3.92
N ARG A 99 -3.65 -6.24 3.13
CA ARG A 99 -2.33 -6.77 2.79
C ARG A 99 -1.40 -6.75 4.01
N ASN A 100 -1.39 -5.66 4.77
CA ASN A 100 -0.54 -5.49 5.93
C ASN A 100 -0.94 -6.50 7.04
N TRP A 101 -0.06 -7.48 7.27
CA TRP A 101 -0.25 -8.56 8.23
C TRP A 101 -0.37 -8.05 9.66
N ASP A 102 0.48 -7.10 10.07
CA ASP A 102 0.51 -6.57 11.44
C ASP A 102 -0.77 -5.79 11.76
N LEU A 103 -1.24 -5.00 10.81
CA LEU A 103 -2.49 -4.26 10.94
C LEU A 103 -3.69 -5.20 10.99
N ARG A 104 -3.71 -6.25 10.16
CA ARG A 104 -4.75 -7.28 10.21
C ARG A 104 -4.78 -7.97 11.57
N ASN A 105 -3.63 -8.35 12.12
CA ASN A 105 -3.55 -8.95 13.46
C ASN A 105 -4.03 -7.99 14.55
N LYS A 106 -3.69 -6.70 14.46
CA LYS A 106 -4.21 -5.68 15.39
C LYS A 106 -5.73 -5.60 15.33
N PHE A 107 -6.34 -5.71 14.15
CA PHE A 107 -7.80 -5.72 14.02
C PHE A 107 -8.44 -7.01 14.54
N ILE A 108 -7.77 -8.16 14.43
CA ILE A 108 -8.25 -9.41 15.04
C ILE A 108 -8.26 -9.30 16.58
N LEU A 109 -7.19 -8.74 17.16
CA LEU A 109 -7.08 -8.58 18.62
C LEU A 109 -8.00 -7.49 19.17
N LYS A 110 -8.14 -6.39 18.42
CA LYS A 110 -8.98 -5.25 18.78
C LYS A 110 -9.75 -4.78 17.55
N PRO A 111 -10.96 -5.32 17.32
CA PRO A 111 -11.81 -4.90 16.24
C PRO A 111 -12.08 -3.39 16.28
N PRO A 112 -12.10 -2.71 15.12
CA PRO A 112 -12.45 -1.30 15.07
C PRO A 112 -13.95 -1.12 15.33
N GLU A 113 -14.31 0.02 15.95
CA GLU A 113 -15.71 0.35 16.27
C GLU A 113 -16.57 0.52 15.01
N ASN A 114 -15.98 1.05 13.94
CA ASN A 114 -16.65 1.28 12.66
C ASN A 114 -15.65 1.29 11.50
N LEU A 115 -16.20 1.26 10.29
CA LEU A 115 -15.47 1.21 9.03
C LEU A 115 -14.57 2.44 8.82
N SER A 116 -15.00 3.62 9.27
CA SER A 116 -14.20 4.85 9.15
C SER A 116 -12.92 4.77 9.98
N VAL A 117 -13.01 4.29 11.23
CA VAL A 117 -11.85 4.10 12.10
C VAL A 117 -10.88 3.08 11.51
N ALA A 118 -11.40 1.99 10.93
CA ALA A 118 -10.59 1.00 10.23
C ALA A 118 -9.84 1.60 9.04
N LEU A 119 -10.55 2.37 8.21
CA LEU A 119 -10.01 3.05 7.03
C LEU A 119 -8.90 4.03 7.39
N THR A 120 -9.11 4.90 8.38
CA THR A 120 -8.10 5.89 8.80
C THR A 120 -6.82 5.21 9.27
N LYS A 121 -6.92 4.13 10.05
CA LYS A 121 -5.75 3.36 10.49
C LYS A 121 -5.02 2.70 9.32
N ALA A 122 -5.78 2.10 8.40
CA ALA A 122 -5.21 1.43 7.24
C ALA A 122 -4.49 2.40 6.28
N ALA A 123 -5.12 3.55 5.97
CA ALA A 123 -4.50 4.59 5.16
C ALA A 123 -3.24 5.17 5.83
N GLY A 124 -3.25 5.33 7.16
CA GLY A 124 -2.06 5.73 7.91
C GLY A 124 -0.91 4.73 7.81
N CYS A 125 -1.20 3.43 7.84
CA CYS A 125 -0.20 2.38 7.64
C CYS A 125 0.37 2.39 6.22
N GLU A 126 -0.46 2.54 5.19
CA GLU A 126 0.02 2.65 3.80
C GLU A 126 0.94 3.86 3.59
N ALA A 127 0.60 5.00 4.18
CA ALA A 127 1.42 6.21 4.08
C ALA A 127 2.80 6.02 4.74
N LEU A 128 2.86 5.32 5.87
CA LEU A 128 4.13 5.00 6.52
C LEU A 128 4.97 4.02 5.68
N GLU A 129 4.35 2.98 5.11
CA GLU A 129 5.03 2.04 4.20
C GLU A 129 5.66 2.78 3.01
N GLN A 130 4.93 3.70 2.38
CA GLN A 130 5.45 4.49 1.25
C GLN A 130 6.62 5.40 1.64
N LEU A 131 6.62 5.95 2.86
CA LEU A 131 7.73 6.77 3.35
C LEU A 131 8.97 5.92 3.62
N ASP A 132 8.80 4.72 4.19
CA ASP A 132 9.89 3.79 4.46
C ASP A 132 10.49 3.24 3.16
N GLU A 133 9.66 2.90 2.16
CA GLU A 133 10.11 2.50 0.83
C GLU A 133 10.90 3.62 0.14
N LYS A 134 10.42 4.87 0.23
CA LYS A 134 11.13 6.02 -0.32
C LYS A 134 12.49 6.22 0.34
N ARG A 135 12.55 6.15 1.68
CA ARG A 135 13.81 6.26 2.42
C ARG A 135 14.78 5.14 2.04
N ALA A 136 14.30 3.90 1.94
CA ALA A 136 15.11 2.76 1.54
C ALA A 136 15.68 2.91 0.11
N ALA A 137 14.90 3.50 -0.81
CA ALA A 137 15.37 3.80 -2.16
C ALA A 137 16.47 4.88 -2.15
N GLU A 138 16.33 5.92 -1.34
CA GLU A 138 17.35 6.97 -1.16
C GLU A 138 18.64 6.40 -0.57
N ASP A 139 18.54 5.57 0.47
CA ASP A 139 19.68 4.88 1.09
C ASP A 139 20.38 3.94 0.10
N SER A 140 19.62 3.24 -0.76
CA SER A 140 20.16 2.38 -1.81
C SER A 140 20.95 3.15 -2.85
N ILE A 141 20.48 4.34 -3.26
CA ILE A 141 21.20 5.23 -4.17
C ILE A 141 22.52 5.70 -3.53
N CYS A 142 22.49 6.09 -2.26
CA CYS A 142 23.68 6.53 -1.52
C CYS A 142 24.72 5.40 -1.44
N LEU A 143 24.30 4.18 -1.13
CA LEU A 143 25.20 3.02 -1.07
C LEU A 143 25.81 2.69 -2.43
N ALA A 144 25.02 2.74 -3.51
CA ALA A 144 25.54 2.54 -4.86
C ALA A 144 26.60 3.58 -5.23
N PHE A 145 26.37 4.85 -4.89
CA PHE A 145 27.34 5.92 -5.13
C PHE A 145 28.65 5.73 -4.34
N CYS A 146 28.53 5.33 -3.07
CA CYS A 146 29.70 5.01 -2.23
C CYS A 146 30.50 3.81 -2.76
N GLN A 147 29.84 2.80 -3.31
CA GLN A 147 30.53 1.64 -3.92
C GLN A 147 31.30 2.01 -5.18
N HIS A 148 30.74 2.84 -6.06
CA HIS A 148 31.41 3.30 -7.28
C HIS A 148 32.63 4.21 -7.00
N SER A 149 32.64 4.91 -5.87
CA SER A 149 33.76 5.74 -5.45
C SER A 149 34.94 4.94 -4.86
N LEU A 150 34.72 3.68 -4.48
CA LEU A 150 35.70 2.82 -3.81
C LEU A 150 36.32 1.76 -4.72
N THR A 151 35.93 1.67 -6.00
CA THR A 151 36.64 0.87 -6.99
C THR A 151 37.88 1.64 -7.47
N PRO A 152 39.11 1.24 -7.12
CA PRO A 152 40.31 1.86 -7.66
C PRO A 152 40.36 1.56 -9.15
N GLU A 153 40.43 2.60 -9.97
CA GLU A 153 40.67 2.46 -11.40
C GLU A 153 41.96 1.63 -11.59
N PRO A 154 41.94 0.50 -12.33
CA PRO A 154 43.15 -0.28 -12.53
C PRO A 154 44.10 0.54 -13.40
N LEU A 155 45.11 1.14 -12.77
CA LEU A 155 46.15 1.90 -13.45
C LEU A 155 46.70 1.07 -14.63
N PRO A 156 46.93 1.70 -15.80
CA PRO A 156 47.47 0.99 -16.95
C PRO A 156 48.83 0.39 -16.59
N ARG A 157 48.93 -0.94 -16.71
CA ARG A 157 50.16 -1.71 -16.44
C ARG A 157 51.32 -1.12 -17.24
N ARG A 158 52.16 -0.33 -16.58
CA ARG A 158 53.43 0.15 -17.10
C ARG A 158 54.43 -1.01 -17.03
N ASN A 159 54.69 -1.62 -18.18
CA ASN A 159 55.72 -2.65 -18.34
C ASN A 159 57.09 -2.10 -17.91
N GLN A 160 57.69 -2.64 -16.85
CA GLN A 160 59.16 -2.60 -16.67
C GLN A 160 59.68 -3.85 -15.93
N PRO A 161 60.96 -4.24 -16.20
CA PRO A 161 61.46 -5.59 -16.00
C PRO A 161 62.14 -5.80 -14.64
N ALA A 162 62.28 -7.09 -14.30
CA ALA A 162 62.77 -7.61 -13.03
C ALA A 162 64.26 -7.36 -12.78
N ILE A 163 64.62 -6.89 -11.58
CA ILE A 163 65.93 -7.06 -10.91
C ILE A 163 65.70 -7.15 -9.37
N PRO A 164 66.52 -7.91 -8.60
CA PRO A 164 66.06 -8.68 -7.44
C PRO A 164 66.44 -8.13 -6.04
N SER A 165 65.68 -8.63 -5.06
CA SER A 165 65.93 -8.82 -3.61
C SER A 165 67.09 -8.10 -2.90
N TYR A 166 66.79 -7.31 -1.86
CA TYR A 166 67.05 -7.58 -0.42
C TYR A 166 66.77 -6.33 0.45
N ILE A 167 66.72 -6.53 1.79
CA ILE A 167 66.71 -5.56 2.92
C ILE A 167 65.27 -5.19 3.39
N SER A 168 64.75 -5.81 4.46
CA SER A 168 65.00 -5.61 5.90
C SER A 168 64.42 -4.31 6.50
N SER A 169 63.42 -4.50 7.36
CA SER A 169 63.11 -3.77 8.61
C SER A 169 62.84 -2.24 8.61
N ARG A 170 61.68 -1.91 9.20
CA ARG A 170 61.22 -0.61 9.77
C ARG A 170 60.72 0.45 8.77
N TYR A 171 59.41 0.70 8.82
CA TYR A 171 58.76 1.99 9.14
C TYR A 171 57.27 1.87 8.83
N TRP A 172 56.48 1.44 9.82
CA TRP A 172 55.04 1.73 9.86
C TRP A 172 54.85 2.75 10.96
N SER A 173 54.87 4.03 10.61
CA SER A 173 54.29 5.13 11.36
C SER A 173 54.32 6.38 10.49
N LEU A 174 53.25 7.18 10.61
CA LEU A 174 53.00 8.51 10.02
C LEU A 174 52.29 8.55 8.67
N VAL A 175 50.99 8.20 8.65
CA VAL A 175 49.91 9.11 8.18
C VAL A 175 48.62 8.75 8.93
N PHE A 176 48.63 8.95 10.24
CA PHE A 176 47.42 9.13 11.06
C PHE A 176 47.71 10.42 11.85
N LEU A 177 46.81 11.39 11.76
CA LEU A 177 46.93 12.79 12.21
C LEU A 177 47.59 13.76 11.21
N ASP A 178 46.76 14.27 10.31
CA ASP A 178 46.65 15.70 9.95
C ASP A 178 45.38 15.79 9.09
N THR A 179 44.22 16.15 9.62
CA THR A 179 43.66 17.49 9.38
C THR A 179 42.53 17.75 10.40
N LEU A 180 42.91 18.15 11.60
CA LEU A 180 42.07 18.97 12.46
C LEU A 180 42.91 20.18 12.87
N ALA A 181 42.29 21.35 12.77
CA ALA A 181 42.74 22.68 13.21
C ALA A 181 43.53 23.54 12.21
N THR A 182 42.78 24.30 11.39
CA THR A 182 43.02 25.76 11.31
C THR A 182 41.69 26.50 11.25
N SER A 183 41.29 27.03 12.42
CA SER A 183 40.86 28.42 12.66
C SER A 183 39.72 29.00 11.78
N SER A 184 38.52 29.24 12.32
CA SER A 184 38.12 30.52 12.97
C SER A 184 38.28 31.72 12.00
N GLN A 185 37.24 32.45 11.60
CA GLN A 185 36.35 33.24 12.46
C GLN A 185 35.21 33.94 11.64
N ALA A 186 34.18 34.42 12.38
CA ALA A 186 33.20 35.48 12.04
C ALA A 186 31.97 35.09 11.17
N ASN A 187 30.68 35.30 11.51
CA ASN A 187 30.03 36.23 12.44
C ASN A 187 28.62 35.75 12.88
N GLU A 188 28.25 36.20 14.10
CA GLU A 188 26.92 36.61 14.59
C GLU A 188 25.75 35.60 14.80
N ALA A 189 25.43 35.39 16.09
CA ALA A 189 24.07 35.15 16.64
C ALA A 189 23.39 36.53 16.90
N PRO A 190 22.09 36.67 17.31
CA PRO A 190 21.11 35.71 17.88
C PRO A 190 19.73 35.78 17.14
N ASP A 191 18.60 35.13 17.48
CA ASP A 191 17.99 34.84 18.78
C ASP A 191 16.77 33.89 18.63
N ARG A 192 16.49 33.11 19.69
CA ARG A 192 15.21 32.51 20.14
C ARG A 192 14.28 31.73 19.19
N SER A 193 14.06 30.44 19.50
CA SER A 193 12.92 30.01 20.34
C SER A 193 12.54 28.52 20.13
N SER A 194 12.62 27.78 21.24
CA SER A 194 11.70 26.71 21.70
C SER A 194 11.56 25.34 21.00
N LYS A 195 11.96 24.33 21.79
CA LYS A 195 11.32 23.01 22.05
C LYS A 195 11.50 21.95 20.95
N SER A 196 12.45 21.01 21.05
CA SER A 196 12.62 19.92 22.04
C SER A 196 11.40 19.02 22.18
N GLY A 197 11.55 17.75 21.76
CA GLY A 197 10.55 16.71 21.96
C GLY A 197 10.75 15.43 21.14
N ALA A 198 12.00 14.96 20.96
CA ALA A 198 12.26 13.61 20.46
C ALA A 198 12.48 12.67 21.66
N LEU A 199 11.46 11.90 22.02
CA LEU A 199 11.59 10.80 22.98
C LEU A 199 11.48 9.47 22.23
N ALA A 200 12.56 8.72 22.36
CA ALA A 200 12.72 7.36 21.89
C ALA A 200 11.77 6.40 22.61
N CYS A 201 10.93 5.69 21.86
CA CYS A 201 10.27 4.49 22.36
C CYS A 201 11.14 3.27 22.03
N ARG A 202 12.00 2.90 22.97
CA ARG A 202 12.65 1.58 23.00
C ARG A 202 12.53 1.03 24.40
N GLU A 203 11.47 0.26 24.65
CA GLU A 203 11.32 -0.42 25.94
C GLU A 203 11.00 -1.90 25.75
N ARG A 204 11.91 -2.71 26.32
CA ARG A 204 11.88 -4.16 26.46
C ARG A 204 11.20 -4.49 27.78
N TYR A 205 10.28 -5.45 27.79
CA TYR A 205 9.92 -6.28 28.96
C TYR A 205 9.69 -7.69 28.40
N ARG A 206 10.57 -8.68 28.56
CA ARG A 206 11.04 -9.42 29.74
C ARG A 206 9.90 -10.06 30.54
N ASN A 207 9.85 -11.39 30.43
CA ASN A 207 9.01 -12.36 31.14
C ASN A 207 9.04 -12.18 32.67
N ALA A 208 7.91 -12.46 33.32
CA ALA A 208 7.86 -13.00 34.67
C ALA A 208 6.59 -13.86 34.83
N ASP A 209 6.82 -15.09 35.30
CA ASP A 209 5.83 -16.08 35.72
C ASP A 209 4.88 -15.56 36.80
N GLY A 210 3.63 -16.04 36.78
CA GLY A 210 2.63 -15.76 37.82
C GLY A 210 1.39 -16.65 37.68
N ILE A 211 1.38 -17.75 38.42
CA ILE A 211 0.30 -18.73 38.61
C ILE A 211 -0.84 -18.13 39.47
N ILE A 212 -2.04 -18.76 39.40
CA ILE A 212 -3.18 -18.82 40.38
C ILE A 212 -4.32 -17.80 40.09
N SER A 213 -5.63 -18.09 40.12
CA SER A 213 -6.45 -19.22 40.60
C SER A 213 -7.72 -19.38 39.76
N ILE A 214 -8.19 -20.61 39.68
CA ILE A 214 -9.59 -20.99 39.38
C ILE A 214 -10.46 -20.62 40.59
N ARG A 215 -11.66 -20.07 40.35
CA ARG A 215 -12.85 -20.31 41.18
C ARG A 215 -14.11 -20.17 40.36
#